data_AF-A0A844MGK3-F1
#
_entry.id   AF-A0A844MGK3-F1
#
_cell.length_a   1.000
_cell.length_b   1.000
_cell.length_c   1.000
_cell.angle_alpha   90.00
_cell.angle_beta   90.00
_cell.angle_gamma   90.00
#
_symmetry.space_group_name_H-M   'P 1'
#
loop_
_entity.id
_entity.type
_entity.pdbx_description
1 polymer ?
#
loop_
_entity_poly.entity_id
_entity_poly.type
_entity_poly.pdbx_seq_one_letter_code
_entity_poly.pdbx_strand_id
1 'polypeptide(L)'
;MSDREITWEEWVEELSAASGGYIDYWLLDEESAKANRPNLYEYYKMGYDPNVLVSERLMSYEGGDVVIWLDPDDIDDAQLDAILANTEFYRTFSNEISSLRLLNDLTITDFNARRTLKRQIYVGTITCLETYLSDAFINTVLSNEEYLKSFFSSFKDFKEQKFGLNELFPKFEQAKDIAKKAMLEVIYHNLPKVKNMYETTLNLSFPNFAEITKHIATRHDLVHRNGKTKDEKEIFLDEKAVDEVICTIESFVNEIDRKLKGKEESPEPPGTA
;
A
#
# COMPACT_ATOMS: atom_id res chain seq x y z
N MET A 1 11.17 -16.63 -28.33
CA MET A 1 10.90 -15.45 -29.19
C MET A 1 11.06 -14.24 -28.28
N SER A 2 11.66 -13.17 -28.77
CA SER A 2 11.98 -11.98 -27.97
C SER A 2 10.71 -11.38 -27.37
N ASP A 3 10.53 -11.47 -26.05
CA ASP A 3 9.54 -10.68 -25.31
C ASP A 3 9.99 -9.23 -25.32
N ARG A 4 9.55 -8.51 -26.34
CA ARG A 4 9.71 -7.06 -26.41
C ARG A 4 8.54 -6.47 -25.63
N GLU A 5 8.84 -5.74 -24.55
CA GLU A 5 7.85 -4.86 -23.93
C GLU A 5 7.31 -3.92 -25.00
N ILE A 6 6.00 -4.03 -25.24
CA ILE A 6 5.26 -3.20 -26.17
C ILE A 6 5.12 -1.84 -25.50
N THR A 7 5.53 -0.76 -26.17
CA THR A 7 5.36 0.58 -25.61
C THR A 7 3.87 0.94 -25.55
N TRP A 8 3.50 1.91 -24.72
CA TRP A 8 2.13 2.38 -24.62
C TRP A 8 1.53 2.77 -25.98
N GLU A 9 2.33 3.39 -26.84
CA GLU A 9 1.94 3.76 -28.20
C GLU A 9 1.71 2.54 -29.08
N GLU A 10 2.57 1.52 -28.98
CA GLU A 10 2.42 0.27 -29.73
C GLU A 10 1.16 -0.51 -29.27
N TRP A 11 0.82 -0.47 -27.97
CA TRP A 11 -0.41 -1.07 -27.44
C TRP A 11 -1.68 -0.36 -27.92
N VAL A 12 -1.68 0.98 -27.95
CA VAL A 12 -2.80 1.77 -28.48
C VAL A 12 -2.99 1.52 -29.98
N GLU A 13 -1.91 1.37 -30.76
CA GLU A 13 -1.99 1.01 -32.17
C GLU A 13 -2.59 -0.38 -32.39
N GLU A 14 -2.19 -1.37 -31.58
CA GLU A 14 -2.77 -2.73 -31.63
C GLU A 14 -4.27 -2.74 -31.28
N LEU A 15 -4.68 -1.97 -30.28
CA LEU A 15 -6.10 -1.82 -29.93
C LEU A 15 -6.91 -1.14 -31.03
N SER A 16 -6.39 -0.05 -31.59
CA SER A 16 -7.00 0.67 -32.71
C SER A 16 -7.21 -0.25 -33.91
N ALA A 17 -6.19 -1.07 -34.22
CA ALA A 17 -6.25 -2.08 -35.27
C ALA A 17 -7.29 -3.19 -34.96
N ALA A 18 -7.40 -3.63 -33.71
CA ALA A 18 -8.34 -4.66 -33.27
C ALA A 18 -9.80 -4.16 -33.24
N SER A 19 -10.04 -2.89 -32.90
CA SER A 19 -11.38 -2.29 -32.85
C SER A 19 -11.91 -1.79 -34.19
N GLY A 20 -11.10 -1.79 -35.25
CA GLY A 20 -11.50 -1.35 -36.59
C GLY A 20 -11.79 0.16 -36.69
N GLY A 21 -11.27 0.97 -35.76
CA GLY A 21 -11.55 2.41 -35.65
C GLY A 21 -10.38 3.17 -35.03
N TYR A 22 -10.38 4.49 -35.18
CA TYR A 22 -9.34 5.36 -34.62
C TYR A 22 -9.58 5.58 -33.12
N ILE A 23 -8.57 5.32 -32.28
CA ILE A 23 -8.58 5.61 -30.85
C ILE A 23 -7.87 6.96 -30.63
N ASP A 24 -8.61 7.96 -30.18
CA ASP A 24 -8.04 9.22 -29.68
C ASP A 24 -7.90 9.10 -28.16
N TYR A 25 -6.70 9.29 -27.61
CA TYR A 25 -6.44 9.10 -26.17
C TYR A 25 -5.97 10.37 -25.48
N TRP A 26 -6.44 10.57 -24.26
CA TRP A 26 -6.07 11.71 -23.42
C TRP A 26 -5.69 11.23 -22.03
N LEU A 27 -4.51 11.65 -21.56
CA LEU A 27 -4.10 11.49 -20.18
C LEU A 27 -4.74 12.60 -19.34
N LEU A 28 -5.52 12.22 -18.32
CA LEU A 28 -6.11 13.18 -17.38
C LEU A 28 -5.54 12.96 -16.00
N ASP A 29 -4.82 13.95 -15.47
CA ASP A 29 -4.51 14.07 -14.04
C ASP A 29 -5.76 14.44 -13.23
N GLU A 30 -5.65 14.46 -11.88
CA GLU A 30 -6.79 14.75 -10.99
C GLU A 30 -7.42 16.13 -11.28
N GLU A 31 -6.61 17.18 -11.51
CA GLU A 31 -7.11 18.53 -11.79
C GLU A 31 -7.83 18.61 -13.14
N SER A 32 -7.29 17.96 -14.15
CA SER A 32 -7.83 17.87 -15.51
C SER A 32 -9.10 17.00 -15.54
N ALA A 33 -9.14 15.92 -14.77
CA ALA A 33 -10.33 15.09 -14.60
C ALA A 33 -11.45 15.86 -13.90
N LYS A 34 -11.12 16.62 -12.85
CA LYS A 34 -12.08 17.49 -12.15
C LYS A 34 -12.67 18.57 -13.06
N ALA A 35 -11.86 19.14 -13.95
CA ALA A 35 -12.28 20.19 -14.89
C ALA A 35 -13.08 19.64 -16.08
N ASN A 36 -12.57 18.57 -16.70
CA ASN A 36 -13.06 18.11 -18.02
C ASN A 36 -13.97 16.87 -17.94
N ARG A 37 -13.87 16.07 -16.87
CA ARG A 37 -14.62 14.80 -16.70
C ARG A 37 -15.06 14.59 -15.24
N PRO A 38 -15.91 15.49 -14.68
CA PRO A 38 -16.27 15.47 -13.26
C PRO A 38 -16.91 14.15 -12.79
N ASN A 39 -17.55 13.39 -13.68
CA ASN A 39 -18.13 12.09 -13.34
C ASN A 39 -17.06 11.02 -13.03
N LEU A 40 -15.93 11.01 -13.76
CA LEU A 40 -14.80 10.12 -13.45
C LEU A 40 -14.14 10.54 -12.14
N TYR A 41 -14.04 11.85 -11.91
CA TYR A 41 -13.52 12.39 -10.66
C TYR A 41 -14.37 12.04 -9.43
N GLU A 42 -15.70 12.14 -9.52
CA GLU A 42 -16.60 11.69 -8.45
C GLU A 42 -16.49 10.18 -8.19
N TYR A 43 -16.30 9.38 -9.24
CA TYR A 43 -16.10 7.94 -9.12
C TYR A 43 -14.79 7.59 -8.41
N TYR A 44 -13.70 8.28 -8.77
CA TYR A 44 -12.41 8.20 -8.07
C TYR A 44 -12.54 8.56 -6.58
N LYS A 45 -13.19 9.68 -6.26
CA LYS A 45 -13.41 10.12 -4.86
C LYS A 45 -14.24 9.13 -4.03
N MET A 46 -15.01 8.26 -4.68
CA MET A 46 -15.73 7.18 -4.01
C MET A 46 -14.84 5.95 -3.72
N GLY A 47 -13.56 6.00 -4.11
CA GLY A 47 -12.56 4.94 -3.91
C GLY A 47 -12.57 3.87 -4.98
N TYR A 48 -13.16 4.15 -6.15
CA TYR A 48 -13.19 3.22 -7.28
C TYR A 48 -12.16 3.62 -8.33
N ASP A 49 -11.53 2.62 -8.95
CA ASP A 49 -10.62 2.82 -10.08
C ASP A 49 -11.39 3.30 -11.33
N PRO A 50 -11.16 4.54 -11.81
CA PRO A 50 -11.81 5.05 -13.01
C PRO A 50 -11.48 4.26 -14.28
N ASN A 51 -10.34 3.56 -14.33
CA ASN A 51 -9.95 2.76 -15.49
C ASN A 51 -10.84 1.52 -15.68
N VAL A 52 -11.49 1.03 -14.63
CA VAL A 52 -12.51 -0.04 -14.73
C VAL A 52 -13.70 0.43 -15.56
N LEU A 53 -14.22 1.64 -15.31
CA LEU A 53 -15.30 2.23 -16.11
C LEU A 53 -14.88 2.47 -17.57
N VAL A 54 -13.61 2.83 -17.78
CA VAL A 54 -13.05 3.04 -19.12
C VAL A 54 -13.01 1.72 -19.88
N SER A 55 -12.59 0.62 -19.24
CA SER A 55 -12.56 -0.72 -19.82
C SER A 55 -13.95 -1.24 -20.22
N GLU A 56 -14.98 -1.00 -19.40
CA GLU A 56 -16.36 -1.39 -19.71
C GLU A 56 -16.91 -0.58 -20.89
N ARG A 57 -16.53 0.70 -20.99
CA ARG A 57 -16.95 1.59 -22.09
C ARG A 57 -16.23 1.26 -23.40
N LEU A 58 -14.96 0.87 -23.33
CA LEU A 58 -14.13 0.41 -24.46
C LEU A 58 -14.76 -0.78 -25.20
N MET A 59 -15.41 -1.70 -24.48
CA MET A 59 -16.04 -2.89 -25.08
C MET A 59 -17.35 -2.57 -25.84
N SER A 60 -17.76 -1.30 -25.96
CA SER A 60 -19.08 -0.91 -26.45
C SER A 60 -19.12 0.00 -27.69
N TYR A 61 -18.00 0.35 -28.33
CA TYR A 61 -18.02 1.33 -29.44
C TYR A 61 -17.13 1.02 -30.65
N GLU A 62 -17.72 1.17 -31.85
CA GLU A 62 -17.01 1.53 -33.08
C GLU A 62 -16.79 3.06 -33.06
N GLY A 63 -15.54 3.50 -32.86
CA GLY A 63 -15.12 4.90 -32.92
C GLY A 63 -15.57 5.77 -31.75
N GLY A 64 -14.64 6.07 -30.82
CA GLY A 64 -14.88 7.01 -29.72
C GLY A 64 -13.59 7.37 -28.97
N ASP A 65 -13.61 8.54 -28.30
CA ASP A 65 -12.51 9.03 -27.47
C ASP A 65 -12.28 8.09 -26.26
N VAL A 66 -11.05 7.61 -26.11
CA VAL A 66 -10.62 6.79 -24.97
C VAL A 66 -9.94 7.72 -23.96
N VAL A 67 -10.39 7.68 -22.71
CA VAL A 67 -9.83 8.52 -21.64
C VAL A 67 -9.20 7.59 -20.63
N ILE A 68 -7.88 7.67 -20.45
CA ILE A 68 -7.15 6.81 -19.52
C ILE A 68 -6.74 7.68 -18.35
N TRP A 69 -7.16 7.29 -17.16
CA TRP A 69 -6.85 8.02 -15.95
C TRP A 69 -5.59 7.42 -15.36
N LEU A 70 -4.49 8.18 -15.39
CA LEU A 70 -3.29 7.77 -14.68
C LEU A 70 -3.51 8.17 -13.23
N ASP A 71 -3.58 7.18 -12.34
CA ASP A 71 -3.53 7.49 -10.92
C ASP A 71 -2.14 8.10 -10.64
N PRO A 72 -2.02 9.33 -10.13
CA PRO A 72 -0.72 9.81 -9.67
C PRO A 72 -0.16 8.95 -8.52
N ASP A 73 -0.98 8.10 -7.90
CA ASP A 73 -0.58 7.06 -6.95
C ASP A 73 -0.40 5.66 -7.60
N ASP A 74 -0.42 5.53 -8.94
CA ASP A 74 0.09 4.32 -9.60
C ASP A 74 1.53 4.14 -9.14
N ILE A 75 1.75 3.09 -8.35
CA ILE A 75 3.03 2.85 -7.69
C ILE A 75 4.08 2.67 -8.76
N ASP A 76 4.91 3.69 -8.96
CA ASP A 76 5.96 3.61 -9.96
C ASP A 76 6.92 2.45 -9.63
N ASP A 77 7.51 1.85 -10.66
CA ASP A 77 8.45 0.74 -10.49
C ASP A 77 9.68 1.13 -9.63
N ALA A 78 9.92 2.42 -9.38
CA ALA A 78 11.01 2.90 -8.53
C ALA A 78 10.66 2.90 -7.02
N GLN A 79 9.43 3.22 -6.62
CA GLN A 79 8.92 3.04 -5.25
C GLN A 79 8.91 1.55 -4.89
N LEU A 80 8.51 0.75 -5.88
CA LEU A 80 8.51 -0.70 -5.86
C LEU A 80 9.92 -1.28 -5.59
N ASP A 81 10.96 -0.76 -6.24
CA ASP A 81 12.35 -1.16 -6.02
C ASP A 81 12.89 -0.67 -4.67
N ALA A 82 12.49 0.52 -4.22
CA ALA A 82 12.91 1.06 -2.93
C ALA A 82 12.43 0.19 -1.75
N ILE A 83 11.19 -0.31 -1.81
CA ILE A 83 10.62 -1.20 -0.78
C ILE A 83 11.34 -2.56 -0.75
N LEU A 84 11.65 -3.14 -1.91
CA LEU A 84 12.42 -4.39 -1.96
C LEU A 84 13.88 -4.22 -1.56
N ALA A 85 14.47 -3.07 -1.83
CA ALA A 85 15.82 -2.77 -1.40
C ALA A 85 15.91 -2.65 0.13
N ASN A 86 14.80 -2.30 0.81
CA ASN A 86 14.75 -2.15 2.25
C ASN A 86 14.63 -3.49 2.99
N THR A 87 15.63 -4.35 2.84
CA THR A 87 15.77 -5.58 3.64
C THR A 87 16.11 -5.29 5.11
N GLU A 88 16.55 -4.06 5.43
CA GLU A 88 16.77 -3.57 6.79
C GLU A 88 15.55 -2.80 7.35
N PHE A 89 14.33 -3.19 6.98
CA PHE A 89 13.08 -2.47 7.33
C PHE A 89 12.92 -2.18 8.82
N TYR A 90 13.34 -3.08 9.71
CA TYR A 90 13.33 -2.82 11.16
C TYR A 90 14.30 -1.71 11.58
N ARG A 91 15.48 -1.65 10.97
CA ARG A 91 16.47 -0.61 11.23
C ARG A 91 15.97 0.74 10.72
N THR A 92 15.38 0.76 9.52
CA THR A 92 14.73 1.95 8.95
C THR A 92 13.65 2.49 9.88
N PHE A 93 12.75 1.63 10.36
CA PHE A 93 11.75 1.97 11.37
C PHE A 93 12.39 2.54 12.65
N SER A 94 13.38 1.84 13.22
CA SER A 94 14.00 2.22 14.50
C SER A 94 14.72 3.58 14.42
N ASN A 95 15.39 3.84 13.30
CA ASN A 95 16.06 5.11 13.06
C ASN A 95 15.05 6.26 12.94
N GLU A 96 13.96 6.06 12.21
CA GLU A 96 12.94 7.09 12.03
C GLU A 96 12.21 7.38 13.35
N ILE A 97 11.84 6.34 14.12
CA ILE A 97 11.27 6.51 15.46
C ILE A 97 12.21 7.31 16.38
N SER A 98 13.51 7.05 16.32
CA SER A 98 14.50 7.81 17.08
C SER A 98 14.54 9.29 16.65
N SER A 99 14.50 9.56 15.35
CA SER A 99 14.43 10.93 14.81
C SER A 99 13.15 11.65 15.24
N LEU A 100 12.00 10.97 15.21
CA LEU A 100 10.71 11.49 15.64
C LEU A 100 10.69 11.83 17.14
N ARG A 101 11.33 11.03 17.98
CA ARG A 101 11.55 11.35 19.41
C ARG A 101 12.40 12.60 19.58
N LEU A 102 13.51 12.71 18.86
CA LEU A 102 14.36 13.91 18.89
C LEU A 102 13.59 15.17 18.46
N LEU A 103 12.72 15.07 17.45
CA LEU A 103 11.84 16.17 17.05
C LEU A 103 10.82 16.49 18.14
N ASN A 104 10.31 15.50 18.85
CA ASN A 104 9.37 15.70 19.96
C ASN A 104 10.03 16.50 21.09
N ASP A 105 11.31 16.27 21.38
CA ASP A 105 12.06 16.93 22.45
C ASP A 105 12.44 18.39 22.14
N LEU A 106 12.28 18.85 20.88
CA LEU A 106 12.63 20.20 20.49
C LEU A 106 11.75 21.24 21.20
N THR A 107 12.40 22.21 21.85
CA THR A 107 11.71 23.36 22.43
C THR A 107 11.37 24.38 21.33
N ILE A 108 10.09 24.41 20.95
CA ILE A 108 9.54 25.43 20.03
C ILE A 108 8.69 26.42 20.82
N THR A 109 9.07 27.70 20.76
CA THR A 109 8.40 28.79 21.49
C THR A 109 7.10 29.22 20.83
N ASP A 110 7.03 29.20 19.49
CA ASP A 110 5.80 29.53 18.77
C ASP A 110 4.76 28.42 18.94
N PHE A 111 3.56 28.81 19.39
CA PHE A 111 2.49 27.87 19.70
C PHE A 111 2.01 27.09 18.46
N ASN A 112 1.87 27.76 17.33
CA ASN A 112 1.34 27.17 16.10
C ASN A 112 2.34 26.23 15.46
N ALA A 113 3.62 26.62 15.42
CA ALA A 113 4.71 25.78 14.95
C ALA A 113 4.86 24.53 15.81
N ARG A 114 4.84 24.67 17.15
CA ARG A 114 4.88 23.54 18.07
C ARG A 114 3.70 22.58 17.84
N ARG A 115 2.48 23.11 17.77
CA ARG A 115 1.27 22.32 17.51
C ARG A 115 1.37 21.57 16.18
N THR A 116 1.83 22.25 15.13
CA THR A 116 2.00 21.64 13.80
C THR A 116 3.04 20.53 13.85
N LEU A 117 4.18 20.75 14.50
CA LEU A 117 5.23 19.74 14.65
C LEU A 117 4.70 18.49 15.38
N LYS A 118 4.04 18.64 16.54
CA LYS A 118 3.47 17.50 17.28
C LYS A 118 2.49 16.70 16.43
N ARG A 119 1.65 17.37 15.64
CA ARG A 119 0.76 16.71 14.67
C ARG A 119 1.54 15.93 13.61
N GLN A 120 2.57 16.54 13.01
CA GLN A 120 3.37 15.85 11.99
C GLN A 120 4.13 14.65 12.55
N ILE A 121 4.66 14.74 13.77
CA ILE A 121 5.31 13.61 14.44
C ILE A 121 4.31 12.47 14.66
N TYR A 122 3.10 12.78 15.14
CA TYR A 122 2.06 11.77 15.33
C TYR A 122 1.71 11.06 14.02
N VAL A 123 1.48 11.82 12.95
CA VAL A 123 1.19 11.26 11.63
C VAL A 123 2.36 10.41 11.13
N GLY A 124 3.59 10.94 11.21
CA GLY A 124 4.80 10.23 10.80
C GLY A 124 5.05 8.93 11.58
N THR A 125 4.68 8.89 12.86
CA THR A 125 4.76 7.67 13.68
C THR A 125 3.84 6.56 13.14
N ILE A 126 2.63 6.92 12.73
CA ILE A 126 1.70 5.96 12.09
C ILE A 126 2.19 5.58 10.69
N THR A 127 2.75 6.51 9.93
CA THR A 127 3.40 6.18 8.64
C THR A 127 4.51 5.16 8.83
N CYS A 128 5.36 5.30 9.87
CA CYS A 128 6.41 4.33 10.19
C CYS A 128 5.85 2.92 10.44
N LEU A 129 4.70 2.82 11.13
CA LEU A 129 4.01 1.54 11.30
C LEU A 129 3.59 0.95 9.96
N GLU A 130 2.93 1.75 9.12
CA GLU A 130 2.43 1.29 7.81
C GLU A 130 3.57 0.78 6.93
N THR A 131 4.65 1.56 6.82
CA THR A 131 5.86 1.19 6.06
C THR A 131 6.54 -0.05 6.63
N TYR A 132 6.67 -0.17 7.96
CA TYR A 132 7.24 -1.39 8.54
C TYR A 132 6.39 -2.62 8.19
N LEU A 133 5.06 -2.52 8.33
CA LEU A 133 4.16 -3.64 8.07
C LEU A 133 4.17 -4.06 6.60
N SER A 134 4.27 -3.11 5.66
CA SER A 134 4.40 -3.38 4.22
C SER A 134 5.72 -4.05 3.91
N ASP A 135 6.82 -3.42 4.31
CA ASP A 135 8.16 -3.84 3.94
C ASP A 135 8.47 -5.21 4.54
N ALA A 136 8.12 -5.43 5.81
CA ALA A 136 8.30 -6.71 6.47
C ALA A 136 7.49 -7.82 5.79
N PHE A 137 6.24 -7.56 5.42
CA PHE A 137 5.39 -8.57 4.76
C PHE A 137 5.91 -8.91 3.37
N ILE A 138 6.12 -7.89 2.52
CA ILE A 138 6.56 -8.04 1.13
C ILE A 138 7.92 -8.76 1.07
N ASN A 139 8.91 -8.29 1.84
CA ASN A 139 10.24 -8.90 1.83
C ASN A 139 10.20 -10.35 2.35
N THR A 140 9.42 -10.64 3.39
CA THR A 140 9.29 -12.01 3.93
C THR A 140 8.60 -12.96 2.94
N VAL A 141 7.55 -12.50 2.25
CA VAL A 141 6.81 -13.32 1.27
C VAL A 141 7.65 -13.57 0.01
N LEU A 142 8.33 -12.56 -0.53
CA LEU A 142 9.07 -12.70 -1.79
C LEU A 142 10.41 -13.43 -1.65
N SER A 143 10.97 -13.47 -0.44
CA SER A 143 12.20 -14.20 -0.14
C SER A 143 11.98 -15.69 0.13
N ASN A 144 10.74 -16.15 0.30
CA ASN A 144 10.42 -17.54 0.62
C ASN A 144 9.29 -18.08 -0.28
N GLU A 145 9.60 -19.08 -1.10
CA GLU A 145 8.65 -19.66 -2.06
C GLU A 145 7.41 -20.28 -1.40
N GLU A 146 7.53 -20.83 -0.19
CA GLU A 146 6.39 -21.42 0.53
C GLU A 146 5.44 -20.33 1.06
N TYR A 147 5.97 -19.18 1.48
CA TYR A 147 5.15 -18.02 1.82
C TYR A 147 4.51 -17.40 0.59
N LEU A 148 5.21 -17.35 -0.55
CA LEU A 148 4.64 -16.91 -1.83
C LEU A 148 3.45 -17.79 -2.24
N LYS A 149 3.60 -19.13 -2.21
CA LYS A 149 2.50 -20.08 -2.48
C LYS A 149 1.34 -19.89 -1.49
N SER A 150 1.67 -19.72 -0.20
CA SER A 150 0.68 -19.47 0.85
C SER A 150 -0.09 -18.18 0.60
N PHE A 151 0.57 -17.11 0.15
CA PHE A 151 -0.05 -15.84 -0.22
C PHE A 151 -1.04 -16.03 -1.36
N PHE A 152 -0.62 -16.67 -2.47
CA PHE A 152 -1.52 -16.95 -3.60
C PHE A 152 -2.75 -17.77 -3.20
N SER A 153 -2.60 -18.66 -2.23
CA SER A 153 -3.68 -19.54 -1.76
C SER A 153 -4.63 -18.85 -0.77
N SER A 154 -4.11 -17.90 0.02
CA SER A 154 -4.84 -17.26 1.13
C SER A 154 -5.44 -15.91 0.75
N PHE A 155 -4.79 -15.16 -0.15
CA PHE A 155 -5.15 -13.79 -0.48
C PHE A 155 -6.52 -13.75 -1.16
N LYS A 156 -7.47 -13.10 -0.48
CA LYS A 156 -8.89 -13.12 -0.87
C LYS A 156 -9.11 -12.55 -2.27
N ASP A 157 -8.37 -11.51 -2.62
CA ASP A 157 -8.56 -10.75 -3.87
C ASP A 157 -8.13 -11.58 -5.11
N PHE A 158 -7.38 -12.67 -4.90
CA PHE A 158 -7.03 -13.63 -5.97
C PHE A 158 -8.03 -14.77 -6.14
N LYS A 159 -8.89 -15.05 -5.14
CA LYS A 159 -9.83 -16.20 -5.19
C LYS A 159 -10.86 -16.08 -6.31
N GLU A 160 -11.16 -14.85 -6.75
CA GLU A 160 -12.16 -14.57 -7.77
C GLU A 160 -11.55 -14.47 -9.19
N GLN A 161 -10.21 -14.44 -9.30
CA GLN A 161 -9.52 -14.37 -10.58
C GLN A 161 -9.58 -15.72 -11.31
N LYS A 162 -9.96 -15.69 -12.59
CA LYS A 162 -9.98 -16.86 -13.47
C LYS A 162 -9.08 -16.60 -14.67
N PHE A 163 -8.28 -17.59 -15.05
CA PHE A 163 -7.43 -17.55 -16.24
C PHE A 163 -7.48 -18.89 -16.98
N GLY A 164 -7.21 -18.86 -18.29
CA GLY A 164 -7.16 -20.05 -19.13
C GLY A 164 -5.89 -20.86 -18.92
N LEU A 165 -5.92 -22.16 -19.24
CA LEU A 165 -4.72 -23.03 -19.13
C LEU A 165 -3.55 -22.57 -20.01
N ASN A 166 -3.84 -21.85 -21.10
CA ASN A 166 -2.84 -21.24 -21.98
C ASN A 166 -2.07 -20.09 -21.29
N GLU A 167 -2.62 -19.48 -20.25
CA GLU A 167 -2.00 -18.39 -19.50
C GLU A 167 -1.19 -18.88 -18.30
N LEU A 168 -1.23 -20.19 -17.99
CA LEU A 168 -0.64 -20.76 -16.79
C LEU A 168 0.89 -20.51 -16.70
N PHE A 169 1.64 -20.78 -17.76
CA PHE A 169 3.09 -20.59 -17.76
C PHE A 169 3.48 -19.11 -17.69
N PRO A 170 2.91 -18.19 -18.51
CA PRO A 170 3.17 -16.75 -18.37
C PRO A 170 2.86 -16.22 -16.96
N LYS A 171 1.73 -16.62 -16.36
CA LYS A 171 1.37 -16.18 -14.99
C LYS A 171 2.31 -16.76 -13.93
N PHE A 172 2.81 -17.97 -14.13
CA PHE A 172 3.79 -18.58 -13.23
C PHE A 172 5.12 -17.82 -13.27
N GLU A 173 5.60 -17.43 -14.45
CA GLU A 173 6.82 -16.63 -14.60
C GLU A 173 6.67 -15.24 -13.95
N GLN A 174 5.47 -14.66 -14.00
CA GLN A 174 5.14 -13.35 -13.40
C GLN A 174 4.65 -13.45 -11.94
N ALA A 175 4.67 -14.62 -11.30
CA ALA A 175 4.01 -14.82 -10.01
C ALA A 175 4.54 -13.87 -8.92
N LYS A 176 5.85 -13.60 -8.90
CA LYS A 176 6.42 -12.66 -7.92
C LYS A 176 5.92 -11.23 -8.16
N ASP A 177 5.86 -10.79 -9.41
CA ASP A 177 5.42 -9.44 -9.75
C ASP A 177 3.92 -9.25 -9.48
N ILE A 178 3.10 -10.26 -9.79
CA ILE A 178 1.68 -10.26 -9.46
C ILE A 178 1.47 -10.17 -7.95
N ALA A 179 2.17 -11.00 -7.17
CA ALA A 179 2.08 -10.95 -5.72
C ALA A 179 2.54 -9.61 -5.17
N LYS A 180 3.64 -9.07 -5.70
CA LYS A 180 4.24 -7.79 -5.30
C LYS A 180 3.27 -6.63 -5.51
N LYS A 181 2.71 -6.48 -6.71
CA LYS A 181 1.71 -5.44 -7.03
C LYS A 181 0.50 -5.54 -6.08
N ALA A 182 -0.05 -6.74 -5.93
CA ALA A 182 -1.19 -6.96 -5.04
C ALA A 182 -0.90 -6.64 -3.56
N MET A 183 0.32 -6.93 -3.08
CA MET A 183 0.71 -6.59 -1.70
C MET A 183 0.92 -5.10 -1.48
N LEU A 184 1.29 -4.34 -2.52
CA LEU A 184 1.49 -2.90 -2.44
C LEU A 184 0.20 -2.10 -2.44
N GLU A 185 -0.82 -2.58 -3.16
CA GLU A 185 -2.16 -1.99 -3.16
C GLU A 185 -2.89 -2.17 -1.80
N VAL A 186 -2.28 -2.90 -0.85
CA VAL A 186 -2.86 -3.09 0.48
C VAL A 186 -2.71 -1.82 1.31
N ILE A 187 -3.84 -1.37 1.85
CA ILE A 187 -3.89 -0.31 2.85
C ILE A 187 -3.43 -0.85 4.21
N TYR A 188 -2.16 -0.62 4.58
CA TYR A 188 -1.55 -1.24 5.78
C TYR A 188 -2.04 -0.69 7.13
N HIS A 189 -2.70 0.46 7.18
CA HIS A 189 -3.43 0.88 8.38
C HIS A 189 -4.78 0.15 8.57
N ASN A 190 -5.23 -0.67 7.60
CA ASN A 190 -6.34 -1.61 7.80
C ASN A 190 -5.85 -2.87 8.54
N LEU A 191 -5.60 -2.72 9.83
CA LEU A 191 -5.02 -3.78 10.68
C LEU A 191 -5.80 -5.10 10.69
N PRO A 192 -7.15 -5.13 10.58
CA PRO A 192 -7.86 -6.38 10.38
C PRO A 192 -7.48 -7.14 9.10
N LYS A 193 -7.30 -6.44 7.96
CA LYS A 193 -6.83 -7.05 6.70
C LYS A 193 -5.38 -7.52 6.87
N VAL A 194 -4.50 -6.67 7.40
CA VAL A 194 -3.09 -6.99 7.61
C VAL A 194 -2.90 -8.18 8.57
N LYS A 195 -3.66 -8.22 9.68
CA LYS A 195 -3.68 -9.38 10.59
C LYS A 195 -4.00 -10.66 9.85
N ASN A 196 -5.04 -10.65 9.03
CA ASN A 196 -5.43 -11.83 8.27
C ASN A 196 -4.31 -12.27 7.31
N MET A 197 -3.66 -11.34 6.63
CA MET A 197 -2.52 -11.62 5.74
C MET A 197 -1.36 -12.26 6.50
N TYR A 198 -0.91 -11.67 7.61
CA TYR A 198 0.19 -12.21 8.43
C TYR A 198 -0.15 -13.59 9.02
N GLU A 199 -1.37 -13.79 9.51
CA GLU A 199 -1.78 -15.07 10.10
C GLU A 199 -1.93 -16.18 9.06
N THR A 200 -2.49 -15.89 7.89
CA THR A 200 -2.78 -16.90 6.87
C THR A 200 -1.61 -17.18 5.94
N THR A 201 -0.75 -16.18 5.69
CA THR A 201 0.40 -16.30 4.76
C THR A 201 1.67 -16.69 5.50
N LEU A 202 1.96 -16.03 6.63
CA LEU A 202 3.21 -16.23 7.37
C LEU A 202 3.05 -17.19 8.56
N ASN A 203 1.81 -17.63 8.84
CA ASN A 203 1.48 -18.39 10.05
C ASN A 203 2.04 -17.72 11.31
N LEU A 204 1.88 -16.39 11.38
CA LEU A 204 2.36 -15.54 12.47
C LEU A 204 1.17 -15.02 13.26
N SER A 205 1.15 -15.28 14.58
CA SER A 205 0.12 -14.74 15.47
C SER A 205 0.28 -13.22 15.57
N PHE A 206 -0.65 -12.49 14.96
CA PHE A 206 -0.60 -11.02 14.93
C PHE A 206 -0.88 -10.46 16.33
N PRO A 207 -0.09 -9.48 16.82
CA PRO A 207 -0.31 -8.92 18.17
C PRO A 207 -1.66 -8.21 18.32
N ASN A 208 -2.05 -7.95 19.56
CA ASN A 208 -3.23 -7.13 19.82
C ASN A 208 -3.00 -5.70 19.30
N PHE A 209 -3.96 -5.18 18.54
CA PHE A 209 -3.86 -3.88 17.90
C PHE A 209 -4.96 -2.90 18.32
N ALA A 210 -5.68 -3.17 19.42
CA ALA A 210 -6.83 -2.36 19.83
C ALA A 210 -6.46 -0.90 20.10
N GLU A 211 -5.33 -0.66 20.78
CA GLU A 211 -4.81 0.70 21.02
C GLU A 211 -4.30 1.33 19.71
N ILE A 212 -3.66 0.56 18.83
CA ILE A 212 -3.19 1.05 17.53
C ILE A 212 -4.37 1.55 16.68
N THR A 213 -5.51 0.85 16.67
CA THR A 213 -6.72 1.30 15.97
C THR A 213 -7.19 2.67 16.44
N LYS A 214 -7.07 2.99 17.75
CA LYS A 214 -7.42 4.32 18.27
C LYS A 214 -6.47 5.39 17.74
N HIS A 215 -5.17 5.08 17.68
CA HIS A 215 -4.18 6.01 17.12
C HIS A 215 -4.38 6.23 15.61
N ILE A 216 -4.72 5.18 14.85
CA ILE A 216 -5.05 5.29 13.42
C ILE A 216 -6.28 6.17 13.20
N ALA A 217 -7.32 6.01 14.02
CA ALA A 217 -8.50 6.86 13.97
C ALA A 217 -8.16 8.33 14.25
N THR A 218 -7.28 8.57 15.23
CA THR A 218 -6.79 9.92 15.55
C THR A 218 -5.97 10.49 14.38
N ARG A 219 -5.09 9.70 13.76
CA ARG A 219 -4.34 10.09 12.56
C ARG A 219 -5.26 10.50 11.41
N HIS A 220 -6.39 9.82 11.20
CA HIS A 220 -7.36 10.22 10.18
C HIS A 220 -7.88 11.64 10.40
N ASP A 221 -8.23 11.99 11.66
CA ASP A 221 -8.66 13.35 12.01
C ASP A 221 -7.50 14.37 11.91
N LEU A 222 -6.28 13.99 12.28
CA LEU A 222 -5.10 14.84 12.15
C LEU A 222 -4.79 15.21 10.69
N VAL A 223 -4.91 14.25 9.77
CA VAL A 223 -4.62 14.45 8.34
C VAL A 223 -5.80 15.10 7.60
N HIS A 224 -7.00 14.52 7.69
CA HIS A 224 -8.13 14.92 6.83
C HIS A 224 -9.01 16.02 7.42
N ARG A 225 -8.89 16.29 8.72
CA ARG A 225 -9.66 17.33 9.41
C ARG A 225 -8.78 18.39 10.06
N ASN A 226 -7.51 18.46 9.64
CA ASN A 226 -6.53 19.42 10.15
C ASN A 226 -6.38 19.38 11.69
N GLY A 227 -6.59 18.22 12.30
CA GLY A 227 -6.56 18.02 13.75
C GLY A 227 -7.83 18.43 14.48
N LYS A 228 -8.98 18.29 13.84
CA LYS A 228 -10.30 18.39 14.47
C LYS A 228 -11.06 17.08 14.38
N THR A 229 -11.88 16.75 15.36
CA THR A 229 -12.75 15.57 15.30
C THR A 229 -13.96 15.81 14.39
N LYS A 230 -14.80 14.79 14.22
CA LYS A 230 -16.12 14.91 13.56
C LYS A 230 -17.03 15.97 14.17
N ASP A 231 -16.89 16.22 15.48
CA ASP A 231 -17.68 17.21 16.22
C ASP A 231 -16.99 18.59 16.25
N GLU A 232 -16.05 18.84 15.33
CA GLU A 232 -15.23 20.05 15.21
C GLU A 232 -14.36 20.39 16.44
N LYS A 233 -14.19 19.44 17.37
CA LYS A 233 -13.33 19.62 18.55
C LYS A 233 -11.87 19.49 18.15
N GLU A 234 -11.08 20.45 18.58
CA GLU A 234 -9.64 20.45 18.34
C GLU A 234 -8.94 19.33 19.13
N ILE A 235 -8.09 18.57 18.44
CA ILE A 235 -7.22 17.56 19.05
C ILE A 235 -5.94 18.28 19.49
N PHE A 236 -5.74 18.37 20.80
CA PHE A 236 -4.52 18.94 21.37
C PHE A 236 -3.52 17.82 21.64
N LEU A 237 -2.31 17.96 21.07
CA LEU A 237 -1.21 17.03 21.23
C LEU A 237 -0.09 17.74 22.00
N ASP A 238 0.20 17.26 23.20
CA ASP A 238 1.40 17.64 23.93
C ASP A 238 2.53 16.62 23.69
N GLU A 239 3.67 16.85 24.31
CA GLU A 239 4.85 15.97 24.21
C GLU A 239 4.54 14.55 24.68
N LYS A 240 3.78 14.40 25.77
CA LYS A 240 3.43 13.10 26.35
C LYS A 240 2.51 12.31 25.44
N ALA A 241 1.51 12.96 24.84
CA ALA A 241 0.59 12.33 23.89
C ALA A 241 1.33 11.82 22.64
N VAL A 242 2.35 12.54 22.19
CA VAL A 242 3.22 12.10 21.09
C VAL A 242 4.12 10.95 21.52
N ASP A 243 4.73 11.01 22.70
CA ASP A 243 5.55 9.90 23.21
C ASP A 243 4.73 8.63 23.42
N GLU A 244 3.47 8.75 23.84
CA GLU A 244 2.56 7.62 24.03
C GLU A 244 2.32 6.87 22.71
N VAL A 245 2.01 7.58 21.62
CA VAL A 245 1.83 6.92 20.31
C VAL A 245 3.14 6.31 19.83
N ILE A 246 4.29 6.98 20.01
CA ILE A 246 5.59 6.43 19.64
C ILE A 246 5.87 5.13 20.39
N CYS A 247 5.74 5.12 21.72
CA CYS A 247 5.97 3.94 22.55
C CYS A 247 5.03 2.77 22.20
N THR A 248 3.76 3.07 21.91
CA THR A 248 2.76 2.07 21.58
C THR A 248 3.08 1.41 20.23
N ILE A 249 3.42 2.21 19.23
CA ILE A 249 3.78 1.75 17.88
C ILE A 249 5.10 0.97 17.90
N GLU A 250 6.11 1.49 18.58
CA GLU A 250 7.41 0.82 18.74
C GLU A 250 7.28 -0.54 19.42
N SER A 251 6.50 -0.62 20.50
CA SER A 251 6.27 -1.90 21.20
C SER A 251 5.56 -2.92 20.31
N PHE A 252 4.58 -2.47 19.53
CA PHE A 252 3.84 -3.32 18.59
C PHE A 252 4.74 -3.86 17.47
N VAL A 253 5.54 -2.99 16.84
CA VAL A 253 6.49 -3.36 15.80
C VAL A 253 7.57 -4.30 16.34
N ASN A 254 8.12 -4.03 17.53
CA ASN A 254 9.11 -4.90 18.18
C ASN A 254 8.56 -6.32 18.42
N GLU A 255 7.28 -6.46 18.76
CA GLU A 255 6.68 -7.78 18.94
C GLU A 255 6.59 -8.56 17.61
N ILE A 256 6.18 -7.90 16.53
CA ILE A 256 6.12 -8.51 15.19
C ILE A 256 7.52 -8.90 14.73
N ASP A 257 8.49 -8.00 14.87
CA ASP A 257 9.86 -8.20 14.43
C ASP A 257 10.50 -9.42 15.09
N ARG A 258 10.33 -9.54 16.41
CA ARG A 258 10.79 -10.71 17.17
C ARG A 258 10.14 -12.01 16.69
N LYS A 259 8.85 -11.98 16.34
CA LYS A 259 8.12 -13.16 15.84
C LYS A 259 8.59 -13.55 14.43
N LEU A 260 8.96 -12.58 13.58
CA LEU A 260 9.53 -12.85 12.26
C LEU A 260 10.93 -13.47 12.37
N LYS A 261 11.83 -12.88 13.16
CA LYS A 261 13.19 -13.42 13.38
C LYS A 261 13.18 -14.83 13.98
N GLY A 262 12.29 -15.10 14.94
CA GLY A 262 12.15 -16.43 15.53
C GLY A 262 11.73 -17.52 14.54
N LYS A 263 11.13 -17.17 13.39
CA LYS A 263 10.80 -18.11 12.31
C LYS A 263 11.98 -18.40 11.39
N GLU A 264 12.89 -17.44 11.20
CA GLU A 264 14.11 -17.64 10.40
C GLU A 264 15.10 -18.59 11.09
N GLU A 265 15.11 -18.61 12.43
CA GLU A 265 16.03 -19.42 13.24
C GLU A 265 15.57 -20.88 13.48
N SER A 266 14.38 -21.27 12.99
CA SER A 266 13.85 -22.64 13.12
C SER A 266 14.05 -23.41 11.82
N PRO A 267 15.18 -24.13 11.60
CA PRO A 267 15.34 -24.95 10.41
C PRO A 267 14.37 -26.14 10.48
N GLU A 268 13.83 -26.54 9.32
CA GLU A 268 12.94 -27.70 9.17
C GLU A 268 13.49 -28.95 9.86
N PRO A 269 12.64 -29.81 10.46
CA PRO A 269 13.08 -31.12 10.90
C PRO A 269 13.59 -31.92 9.70
N PRO A 270 14.65 -32.74 9.85
CA PRO A 270 15.18 -33.53 8.74
C PRO A 270 14.06 -34.43 8.21
N GLY A 271 13.77 -34.26 6.91
CA GLY A 271 12.75 -35.02 6.21
C GLY A 271 12.89 -36.51 6.49
N THR A 272 11.80 -37.12 6.96
CA THR A 272 11.68 -38.57 7.07
C THR A 272 11.71 -39.16 5.67
N ALA A 273 12.82 -39.85 5.38
CA ALA A 273 12.98 -40.79 4.28
C ALA A 273 12.01 -41.98 4.39
#